data_AF-A0A498FCN6-F1
#
_entry.id   AF-A0A498FCN6-F1
#
_cell.length_a   1.000
_cell.length_b   1.000
_cell.length_c   1.000
_cell.angle_alpha   90.00
_cell.angle_beta   90.00
_cell.angle_gamma   90.00
#
_symmetry.space_group_name_H-M   'P 1'
#
loop_
_entity.id
_entity.type
_entity.pdbx_description
1 polymer ?
#
loop_
_entity_poly.entity_id
_entity_poly.type
_entity_poly.pdbx_seq_one_letter_code
_entity_poly.pdbx_strand_id
1 'polypeptide(L)'
;RTILDNGSVRGIRDIGAFNIRVAREVIGASVHLLPKLVDRVRKTLHSTLILAPPQQGKTTLVRDIARSVSYGLWPMHEGTGWQGRKVGIVDERSEIAACVRGIPTFDVGPRTDVMDACPKAEGMMMLLRSMSPEVLIADEIGR
;
A
#
# COMPACT_ATOMS: atom_id res chain seq x y z
N ARG A 1 -23.18 22.24 8.56
CA ARG A 1 -22.44 23.48 8.87
C ARG A 1 -21.12 23.14 9.55
N THR A 2 -20.03 23.84 9.23
CA THR A 2 -18.75 23.72 9.95
C THR A 2 -18.76 24.59 11.22
N ILE A 3 -18.16 24.10 12.30
CA ILE A 3 -17.93 24.84 13.54
C ILE A 3 -16.46 25.22 13.55
N LEU A 4 -16.17 26.51 13.63
CA LEU A 4 -14.82 27.05 13.67
C LEU A 4 -14.42 27.39 15.12
N ASP A 5 -13.16 27.15 15.45
CA ASP A 5 -12.52 27.60 16.68
C ASP A 5 -11.13 28.17 16.34
N ASN A 6 -10.90 29.44 16.68
CA ASN A 6 -9.70 30.21 16.31
C ASN A 6 -9.31 30.07 14.81
N GLY A 7 -10.29 30.05 13.91
CA GLY A 7 -10.06 29.92 12.46
C GLY A 7 -9.79 28.50 11.97
N SER A 8 -9.75 27.51 12.85
CA SER A 8 -9.60 26.09 12.51
C SER A 8 -10.94 25.36 12.56
N VAL A 9 -11.14 24.35 11.71
CA VAL A 9 -12.35 23.52 11.74
C VAL A 9 -12.30 22.62 12.98
N ARG A 10 -13.17 22.88 13.96
CA ARG A 10 -13.31 22.07 15.18
C ARG A 10 -14.32 20.93 15.01
N GLY A 11 -15.28 21.08 14.10
CA GLY A 11 -16.26 20.04 13.83
C GLY A 11 -17.20 20.35 12.69
N ILE A 12 -18.02 19.36 12.33
CA ILE A 12 -19.08 19.47 11.33
C ILE A 12 -20.38 19.01 12.00
N ARG A 13 -21.42 19.85 11.93
CA ARG A 13 -22.78 19.53 12.42
C ARG A 13 -23.80 19.62 11.29
N ASP A 14 -25.04 19.20 11.56
CA ASP A 14 -26.13 19.22 10.58
C ASP A 14 -25.78 18.41 9.31
N ILE A 15 -25.24 17.19 9.50
CA ILE A 15 -24.87 16.30 8.39
C ILE A 15 -26.14 15.71 7.78
N GLY A 16 -26.47 16.12 6.54
CA GLY A 16 -27.66 15.64 5.84
C GLY A 16 -27.47 14.33 5.07
N ALA A 17 -26.24 14.00 4.67
CA ALA A 17 -25.92 12.80 3.91
C ALA A 17 -24.44 12.42 4.04
N PHE A 18 -24.13 11.15 3.78
CA PHE A 18 -22.76 10.63 3.66
C PHE A 18 -22.57 9.98 2.30
N ASN A 19 -21.35 10.12 1.75
CA ASN A 19 -20.90 9.31 0.63
C ASN A 19 -19.95 8.24 1.19
N ILE A 20 -20.41 6.99 1.21
CA ILE A 20 -19.64 5.85 1.73
C ILE A 20 -19.05 5.09 0.55
N ARG A 21 -17.71 5.08 0.45
CA ARG A 21 -16.98 4.28 -0.54
C ARG A 21 -16.44 3.02 0.12
N VAL A 22 -16.92 1.86 -0.30
CA VAL A 22 -16.42 0.56 0.16
C VAL A 22 -15.37 0.06 -0.82
N ALA A 23 -14.11 0.00 -0.38
CA ALA A 23 -13.05 -0.60 -1.16
C ALA A 23 -13.26 -2.11 -1.27
N ARG A 24 -12.93 -2.67 -2.45
CA ARG A 24 -12.97 -4.11 -2.72
C ARG A 24 -11.61 -4.59 -3.16
N GLU A 25 -11.29 -5.82 -2.81
CA GLU A 25 -10.08 -6.48 -3.28
C GLU A 25 -10.24 -6.88 -4.75
N VAL A 26 -9.17 -6.67 -5.52
CA VAL A 26 -9.07 -7.12 -6.92
C VAL A 26 -7.76 -7.88 -7.06
N ILE A 27 -7.83 -9.18 -6.84
CA ILE A 27 -6.69 -10.10 -6.95
C ILE A 27 -6.24 -10.20 -8.40
N GLY A 28 -4.93 -10.10 -8.63
CA GLY A 28 -4.34 -10.22 -9.97
C GLY A 28 -4.30 -8.93 -10.77
N ALA A 29 -4.71 -7.78 -10.20
CA ALA A 29 -4.57 -6.47 -10.84
C ALA A 29 -3.12 -6.15 -11.26
N SER A 30 -2.14 -6.72 -10.56
CA SER A 30 -0.72 -6.51 -10.79
C SER A 30 -0.11 -7.43 -11.87
N VAL A 31 -0.82 -8.44 -12.35
CA VAL A 31 -0.24 -9.53 -13.19
C VAL A 31 0.46 -9.04 -14.45
N HIS A 32 -0.04 -7.98 -15.08
CA HIS A 32 0.52 -7.42 -16.31
C HIS A 32 1.64 -6.40 -16.05
N LEU A 33 1.70 -5.83 -14.85
CA LEU A 33 2.70 -4.83 -14.49
C LEU A 33 3.92 -5.48 -13.84
N LEU A 34 3.72 -6.47 -12.97
CA LEU A 34 4.78 -7.12 -12.19
C LEU A 34 5.97 -7.61 -13.04
N PRO A 35 5.80 -8.24 -14.23
CA PRO A 35 6.94 -8.60 -15.08
C PRO A 35 7.84 -7.41 -15.44
N LYS A 36 7.25 -6.22 -15.60
CA LYS A 36 7.96 -5.00 -15.99
C LYS A 36 8.70 -4.34 -14.82
N LEU A 37 8.38 -4.73 -13.58
CA LEU A 37 9.02 -4.19 -12.38
C LEU A 37 10.23 -5.03 -11.94
N VAL A 38 10.41 -6.24 -12.50
CA VAL A 38 11.45 -7.17 -12.09
C VAL A 38 12.82 -6.77 -12.66
N ASP A 39 13.80 -6.59 -11.78
CA ASP A 39 15.21 -6.50 -12.13
C ASP A 39 15.83 -7.91 -12.05
N ARG A 40 15.96 -8.57 -13.20
CA ARG A 40 16.47 -9.94 -13.28
C ARG A 40 17.95 -10.05 -12.93
N VAL A 41 18.74 -9.00 -13.18
CA VAL A 41 20.19 -8.99 -12.93
C VAL A 41 20.43 -8.89 -11.43
N ARG A 42 19.74 -7.96 -10.77
CA ARG A 42 19.88 -7.75 -9.31
C ARG A 42 19.00 -8.68 -8.48
N LYS A 43 18.15 -9.47 -9.12
CA LYS A 43 17.16 -10.35 -8.48
C LYS A 43 16.26 -9.62 -7.48
N THR A 44 15.78 -8.44 -7.86
CA THR A 44 14.92 -7.57 -7.04
C THR A 44 13.86 -6.87 -7.89
N LEU A 45 13.17 -5.88 -7.33
CA LEU A 45 12.27 -4.98 -8.07
C LEU A 45 12.95 -3.63 -8.34
N HIS A 46 12.63 -3.02 -9.46
CA HIS A 46 12.97 -1.63 -9.74
C HIS A 46 12.22 -0.69 -8.79
N SER A 47 12.90 0.38 -8.36
CA SER A 47 12.22 1.51 -7.72
C SER A 47 11.21 2.09 -8.70
N THR A 48 9.93 2.12 -8.31
CA THR A 48 8.82 2.38 -9.21
C THR A 48 7.88 3.40 -8.60
N LEU A 49 7.58 4.45 -9.35
CA LEU A 49 6.54 5.42 -9.03
C LEU A 49 5.33 5.19 -9.94
N ILE A 50 4.17 4.88 -9.35
CA ILE A 50 2.92 4.66 -10.10
C ILE A 50 2.15 5.98 -10.17
N LEU A 51 2.07 6.56 -11.38
CA LEU A 51 1.37 7.81 -11.64
C LEU A 51 0.04 7.55 -12.34
N ALA A 52 -1.06 8.05 -11.77
CA ALA A 52 -2.37 8.08 -12.43
C ALA A 52 -3.28 9.15 -11.79
N PRO A 53 -4.32 9.63 -12.49
CA PRO A 53 -5.37 10.46 -11.91
C PRO A 53 -6.06 9.81 -10.70
N PRO A 54 -6.78 10.58 -9.86
CA PRO A 54 -7.65 10.03 -8.82
C PRO A 54 -8.62 8.97 -9.38
N GLN A 55 -8.98 8.00 -8.54
CA GLN A 55 -9.97 6.95 -8.86
C GLN A 55 -9.60 5.95 -9.98
N GLN A 56 -8.34 5.91 -10.42
CA GLN A 56 -7.86 4.95 -11.44
C GLN A 56 -7.30 3.64 -10.86
N GLY A 57 -7.71 3.24 -9.66
CA GLY A 57 -7.33 1.96 -9.07
C GLY A 57 -5.88 1.84 -8.56
N LYS A 58 -5.15 2.94 -8.39
CA LYS A 58 -3.75 2.95 -7.90
C LYS A 58 -3.57 2.16 -6.61
N THR A 59 -4.37 2.45 -5.59
CA THR A 59 -4.30 1.77 -4.28
C THR A 59 -4.55 0.27 -4.42
N THR A 60 -5.51 -0.11 -5.26
CA THR A 60 -5.81 -1.52 -5.55
C THR A 60 -4.65 -2.23 -6.23
N LEU A 61 -4.01 -1.58 -7.21
CA LEU A 61 -2.85 -2.10 -7.90
C LEU A 61 -1.66 -2.26 -6.95
N VAL A 62 -1.35 -1.24 -6.15
CA VAL A 62 -0.24 -1.26 -5.17
C VAL A 62 -0.46 -2.37 -4.13
N ARG A 63 -1.69 -2.52 -3.63
CA ARG A 63 -2.05 -3.60 -2.71
C ARG A 63 -1.80 -4.98 -3.32
N ASP A 64 -2.27 -5.21 -4.54
CA ASP A 64 -2.07 -6.52 -5.19
C ASP A 64 -0.61 -6.78 -5.59
N ILE A 65 0.19 -5.73 -5.85
CA ILE A 65 1.65 -5.85 -5.97
C ILE A 65 2.24 -6.34 -4.64
N ALA A 66 1.90 -5.69 -3.52
CA ALA A 66 2.38 -6.08 -2.19
C ALA A 66 2.06 -7.55 -1.89
N ARG A 67 0.79 -7.93 -2.10
CA ARG A 67 0.29 -9.30 -1.97
C ARG A 67 1.11 -10.27 -2.83
N SER A 68 1.22 -10.02 -4.13
CA SER A 68 1.90 -10.90 -5.07
C SER A 68 3.39 -11.07 -4.73
N VAL A 69 4.08 -9.98 -4.39
CA VAL A 69 5.49 -9.99 -4.00
C VAL A 69 5.71 -10.77 -2.69
N SER A 70 4.82 -10.57 -1.73
CA SER A 70 4.85 -11.21 -0.40
C SER A 70 4.63 -12.72 -0.49
N TYR A 71 3.68 -13.18 -1.32
CA TYR A 71 3.49 -14.60 -1.62
C TYR A 71 4.59 -15.18 -2.54
N GLY A 72 5.24 -14.35 -3.35
CA GLY A 72 6.15 -14.81 -4.41
C GLY A 72 5.41 -15.28 -5.66
N LEU A 73 4.27 -14.68 -5.97
CA LEU A 73 3.47 -14.91 -7.18
C LEU A 73 4.12 -14.20 -8.37
N TRP A 74 5.27 -14.70 -8.77
CA TRP A 74 6.01 -14.18 -9.91
C TRP A 74 5.44 -14.76 -11.22
N PRO A 75 5.24 -13.94 -12.26
CA PRO A 75 4.78 -14.40 -13.56
C PRO A 75 5.68 -15.54 -14.07
N MET A 76 5.06 -16.58 -14.63
CA MET A 76 5.76 -17.69 -15.28
C MET A 76 6.73 -17.07 -16.31
N HIS A 77 7.99 -17.52 -16.32
CA HIS A 77 9.17 -16.96 -17.03
C HIS A 77 9.99 -15.88 -16.32
N GLU A 78 9.44 -15.09 -15.38
CA GLU A 78 10.21 -14.07 -14.62
C GLU A 78 10.80 -14.64 -13.32
N GLY A 79 10.09 -15.58 -12.67
CA GLY A 79 10.37 -15.97 -11.29
C GLY A 79 10.44 -17.45 -11.00
N THR A 80 10.82 -18.29 -11.96
CA THR A 80 11.19 -19.69 -11.66
C THR A 80 12.31 -19.70 -10.61
N GLY A 81 11.97 -20.09 -9.37
CA GLY A 81 12.87 -20.13 -8.23
C GLY A 81 12.92 -18.85 -7.36
N TRP A 82 12.14 -17.81 -7.68
CA TRP A 82 12.05 -16.64 -6.81
C TRP A 82 11.09 -16.90 -5.65
N GLN A 83 11.57 -16.64 -4.43
CA GLN A 83 10.77 -16.77 -3.22
C GLN A 83 9.91 -15.52 -2.99
N GLY A 84 8.91 -15.64 -2.12
CA GLY A 84 8.20 -14.49 -1.57
C GLY A 84 9.16 -13.58 -0.79
N ARG A 85 8.94 -12.27 -0.87
CA ARG A 85 9.82 -11.24 -0.28
C ARG A 85 9.20 -10.64 0.96
N LYS A 86 10.03 -10.17 1.89
CA LYS A 86 9.57 -9.32 3.00
C LYS A 86 9.13 -7.96 2.48
N VAL A 87 7.86 -7.62 2.67
CA VAL A 87 7.29 -6.35 2.24
C VAL A 87 7.03 -5.48 3.46
N GLY A 88 7.43 -4.21 3.41
CA GLY A 88 7.01 -3.19 4.37
C GLY A 88 6.04 -2.24 3.70
N ILE A 89 4.85 -2.04 4.27
CA ILE A 89 3.88 -1.06 3.80
C ILE A 89 3.79 0.08 4.81
N VAL A 90 3.88 1.31 4.33
CA VAL A 90 3.50 2.50 5.09
C VAL A 90 2.20 3.04 4.51
N ASP A 91 1.13 2.93 5.28
CA ASP A 91 -0.25 3.22 4.86
C ASP A 91 -0.83 4.35 5.72
N GLU A 92 -0.46 5.59 5.37
CA GLU A 92 -0.81 6.77 6.15
C GLU A 92 -2.33 7.04 6.16
N ARG A 93 -3.00 6.76 5.04
CA ARG A 93 -4.45 6.94 4.90
C ARG A 93 -5.27 5.72 5.30
N SER A 94 -4.63 4.63 5.71
CA SER A 94 -5.29 3.35 6.00
C SER A 94 -6.16 2.86 4.83
N GLU A 95 -5.66 3.00 3.59
CA GLU A 95 -6.38 2.55 2.39
C GLU A 95 -5.82 1.26 1.81
N ILE A 96 -4.50 1.01 1.90
CA ILE A 96 -3.85 -0.17 1.32
C ILE A 96 -4.18 -1.42 2.14
N ALA A 97 -3.80 -1.45 3.41
CA ALA A 97 -4.06 -2.56 4.32
C ALA A 97 -5.40 -2.38 5.06
N ALA A 98 -5.80 -1.13 5.26
CA ALA A 98 -7.02 -0.74 5.99
C ALA A 98 -7.15 -1.49 7.32
N CYS A 99 -6.15 -1.37 8.18
CA CYS A 99 -6.07 -2.17 9.39
C CYS A 99 -7.19 -1.82 10.37
N VAL A 100 -7.77 -2.84 10.99
CA VAL A 100 -8.73 -2.68 12.09
C VAL A 100 -8.16 -3.36 13.32
N ARG A 101 -7.91 -2.57 14.37
CA ARG A 101 -7.27 -3.04 15.61
C ARG A 101 -5.92 -3.75 15.36
N GLY A 102 -5.14 -3.18 14.44
CA GLY A 102 -3.80 -3.69 14.08
C GLY A 102 -3.79 -4.89 13.15
N ILE A 103 -4.95 -5.33 12.66
CA ILE A 103 -5.06 -6.46 11.72
C ILE A 103 -5.45 -5.92 10.34
N PRO A 104 -4.64 -6.16 9.29
CA PRO A 104 -5.03 -5.83 7.91
C PRO A 104 -6.38 -6.44 7.55
N THR A 105 -7.26 -5.66 6.95
CA THR A 105 -8.57 -6.18 6.49
C THR A 105 -8.51 -6.71 5.07
N PHE A 106 -7.53 -6.27 4.28
CA PHE A 106 -7.22 -6.82 2.96
C PHE A 106 -6.05 -7.81 3.01
N ASP A 107 -5.97 -8.73 2.04
CA ASP A 107 -4.82 -9.60 1.88
C ASP A 107 -3.65 -8.82 1.26
N VAL A 108 -2.69 -8.46 2.11
CA VAL A 108 -1.42 -7.85 1.72
C VAL A 108 -0.27 -8.86 1.65
N GLY A 109 -0.57 -10.16 1.82
CA GLY A 109 0.36 -11.27 1.81
C GLY A 109 1.02 -11.59 3.16
N PRO A 110 1.59 -12.80 3.30
CA PRO A 110 1.99 -13.37 4.59
C PRO A 110 3.34 -12.87 5.13
N ARG A 111 4.13 -12.17 4.31
CA ARG A 111 5.47 -11.64 4.64
C ARG A 111 5.45 -10.11 4.69
N THR A 112 4.32 -9.54 5.10
CA THR A 112 4.08 -8.10 5.00
C THR A 112 3.90 -7.49 6.38
N ASP A 113 4.78 -6.56 6.73
CA ASP A 113 4.65 -5.69 7.89
C ASP A 113 4.00 -4.37 7.48
N VAL A 114 3.07 -3.86 8.28
CA VAL A 114 2.30 -2.64 7.96
C VAL A 114 2.45 -1.60 9.08
N MET A 115 2.87 -0.40 8.70
CA MET A 115 2.75 0.82 9.51
C MET A 115 1.51 1.59 9.06
N ASP A 116 0.39 1.30 9.72
CA ASP A 116 -0.92 1.89 9.43
C ASP A 116 -1.14 3.21 10.17
N ALA A 117 -1.73 4.20 9.51
CA ALA A 117 -1.97 5.55 10.02
C ALA A 117 -0.71 6.24 10.62
N CYS A 118 0.48 5.81 10.19
CA CYS A 118 1.76 6.31 10.66
C CYS A 118 2.31 7.36 9.66
N PRO A 119 2.91 8.48 10.14
CA PRO A 119 3.56 9.44 9.27
C PRO A 119 4.59 8.77 8.38
N LYS A 120 4.51 9.02 7.07
CA LYS A 120 5.27 8.29 6.05
C LYS A 120 6.76 8.15 6.34
N ALA A 121 7.42 9.27 6.59
CA ALA A 121 8.87 9.31 6.82
C ALA A 121 9.26 8.51 8.08
N GLU A 122 8.49 8.62 9.15
CA GLU A 122 8.75 7.89 10.40
C GLU A 122 8.50 6.40 10.22
N GLY A 123 7.37 6.03 9.62
CA GLY A 123 7.02 4.63 9.35
C GLY A 123 8.03 3.94 8.45
N MET A 124 8.50 4.62 7.38
CA MET A 124 9.56 4.10 6.51
C MET A 124 10.85 3.85 7.30
N MET A 125 11.27 4.81 8.13
CA MET A 125 12.47 4.66 8.95
C MET A 125 12.34 3.54 9.98
N MET A 126 11.19 3.37 10.62
CA MET A 126 10.94 2.29 11.56
C MET A 126 11.01 0.92 10.90
N LEU A 127 10.38 0.76 9.73
CA LEU A 127 10.42 -0.49 8.95
C LEU A 127 11.84 -0.85 8.53
N LEU A 128 12.58 0.11 7.96
CA LEU A 128 13.96 -0.11 7.53
C LEU A 128 14.86 -0.55 8.68
N ARG A 129 14.66 0.02 9.87
CA ARG A 129 15.50 -0.26 11.05
C ARG A 129 15.14 -1.55 11.77
N SER A 130 13.87 -1.95 11.76
CA SER A 130 13.37 -2.99 12.66
C SER A 130 12.90 -4.25 11.94
N MET A 131 12.39 -4.12 10.72
CA MET A 131 11.77 -5.22 9.98
C MET A 131 12.61 -5.71 8.81
N SER A 132 13.63 -4.92 8.39
CA SER A 132 14.53 -5.24 7.28
C SER A 132 13.76 -5.68 6.00
N PRO A 133 12.80 -4.87 5.52
CA PRO A 133 12.01 -5.22 4.35
C PRO A 133 12.91 -5.32 3.11
N GLU A 134 12.60 -6.26 2.22
CA GLU A 134 13.24 -6.35 0.90
C GLU A 134 12.56 -5.43 -0.11
N VAL A 135 11.26 -5.16 0.09
CA VAL A 135 10.45 -4.24 -0.71
C VAL A 135 9.70 -3.30 0.21
N LEU A 136 9.82 -2.00 -0.01
CA LEU A 136 9.12 -0.96 0.76
C LEU A 136 8.08 -0.29 -0.14
N ILE A 137 6.85 -0.19 0.35
CA ILE A 137 5.71 0.38 -0.37
C ILE A 137 5.13 1.52 0.46
N ALA A 138 4.81 2.64 -0.19
CA ALA A 138 4.09 3.76 0.37
C ALA A 138 2.98 4.20 -0.60
N ASP A 139 1.91 4.79 -0.07
CA ASP A 139 0.72 5.21 -0.82
C ASP A 139 0.99 6.36 -1.82
N GLU A 140 1.69 7.41 -1.39
CA GLU A 140 1.95 8.63 -2.16
C GLU A 140 3.35 9.20 -1.87
N ILE A 141 4.01 9.81 -2.88
CA ILE A 141 5.24 10.59 -2.66
C ILE A 141 4.82 12.05 -2.44
N GLY A 142 4.97 12.54 -1.21
CA GLY A 142 4.52 13.87 -0.79
C GLY A 142 4.64 14.04 0.72
N ARG A 143 4.43 15.27 1.20
CA ARG A 143 4.36 15.58 2.63
C ARG A 143 2.98 15.22 3.17
#